data_AF-A0A8X6FKU8-F1
#
_entry.id   AF-A0A8X6FKU8-F1
#
_cell.length_a   1.000
_cell.length_b   1.000
_cell.length_c   1.000
_cell.angle_alpha   90.00
_cell.angle_beta   90.00
_cell.angle_gamma   90.00
#
_symmetry.space_group_name_H-M   'P 1'
#
loop_
_entity.id
_entity.type
_entity.pdbx_description
1 polymer ?
#
loop_
_entity_poly.entity_id
_entity_poly.type
_entity_poly.pdbx_seq_one_letter_code
_entity_poly.pdbx_strand_id
1 'polypeptide(L)'
;MFVRRSEALLQRSRAMGTLVLFICLLTLHATFAAKIQQPHIVFMIVDDLGWSDVSFHGSKQIPTPNIDSIARDGIILNNYYVSPTCSPSRGSLMTGKYPLRLGKNRLAMC
;
A
#
# COMPACT_ATOMS: atom_id res chain seq x y z
N MET A 1 -48.31 -47.80 -11.45
CA MET A 1 -48.45 -46.43 -10.91
C MET A 1 -47.53 -46.14 -9.71
N PHE A 2 -47.12 -47.14 -8.94
CA PHE A 2 -46.30 -46.98 -7.72
C PHE A 2 -44.82 -46.60 -7.98
N VAL A 3 -44.18 -47.15 -9.01
CA VAL A 3 -42.76 -46.89 -9.36
C VAL A 3 -42.50 -45.43 -9.78
N ARG A 4 -43.45 -44.77 -10.46
CA ARG A 4 -43.32 -43.35 -10.83
C ARG A 4 -43.39 -42.40 -9.63
N ARG A 5 -44.00 -42.83 -8.51
CA ARG A 5 -44.06 -42.04 -7.26
C ARG A 5 -42.77 -42.11 -6.44
N SER A 6 -42.05 -43.24 -6.46
CA SER A 6 -40.78 -43.39 -5.74
C SER A 6 -39.63 -42.63 -6.42
N GLU A 7 -39.56 -42.63 -7.76
CA GLU A 7 -38.54 -41.88 -8.51
C GLU A 7 -38.69 -40.36 -8.29
N ALA A 8 -39.92 -39.84 -8.22
CA ALA A 8 -40.19 -38.44 -7.94
C ALA A 8 -39.75 -37.99 -6.53
N LEU A 9 -39.83 -38.88 -5.53
CA LEU A 9 -39.35 -38.61 -4.17
C LEU A 9 -37.82 -38.67 -4.09
N LEU A 10 -37.19 -39.62 -4.78
CA LEU A 10 -35.73 -39.70 -4.92
C LEU A 10 -35.17 -38.49 -5.69
N GLN A 11 -35.84 -38.02 -6.74
CA GLN A 11 -35.46 -36.82 -7.50
C GLN A 11 -35.55 -35.55 -6.65
N ARG A 12 -36.58 -35.44 -5.79
CA ARG A 12 -36.75 -34.33 -4.84
C ARG A 12 -35.66 -34.31 -3.76
N SER A 13 -35.27 -35.47 -3.22
CA SER A 13 -34.20 -35.55 -2.21
C SER A 13 -32.82 -35.21 -2.80
N ARG A 14 -32.53 -35.65 -4.03
CA ARG A 14 -31.29 -35.29 -4.77
C ARG A 14 -31.22 -33.80 -5.09
N ALA A 15 -32.33 -33.20 -5.51
CA ALA A 15 -32.41 -31.75 -5.79
C ALA A 15 -32.24 -30.89 -4.53
N MET A 16 -32.70 -31.37 -3.37
CA MET A 16 -32.50 -30.69 -2.08
C MET A 16 -31.03 -30.72 -1.65
N GLY A 17 -30.35 -31.86 -1.84
CA GLY A 17 -28.92 -32.02 -1.52
C GLY A 17 -28.01 -31.14 -2.36
N THR A 18 -28.27 -31.03 -3.68
CA THR A 18 -27.50 -30.15 -4.56
C THR A 18 -27.75 -28.68 -4.26
N LEU A 19 -28.97 -28.29 -3.90
CA LEU A 19 -29.29 -26.92 -3.48
C LEU A 19 -28.54 -26.53 -2.20
N VAL A 20 -28.53 -27.39 -1.18
CA VAL A 20 -27.80 -27.16 0.08
C VAL A 20 -26.30 -27.05 -0.16
N LEU A 21 -25.73 -27.91 -1.01
CA LEU A 21 -24.32 -27.85 -1.37
C LEU A 21 -23.96 -26.55 -2.10
N PHE A 22 -24.83 -26.11 -3.02
CA PHE A 22 -24.63 -24.86 -3.77
C PHE A 22 -24.70 -23.63 -2.86
N ILE A 23 -25.65 -23.61 -1.92
CA ILE A 23 -25.76 -22.54 -0.90
C ILE A 23 -24.52 -22.54 0.01
N CYS A 24 -24.03 -23.71 0.42
CA CYS A 24 -22.82 -23.83 1.25
C CYS A 24 -21.55 -23.35 0.53
N LEU A 25 -21.43 -23.64 -0.76
CA LEU A 25 -20.33 -23.13 -1.60
C LEU A 25 -20.38 -21.59 -1.77
N LEU A 26 -21.58 -21.03 -1.93
CA LEU A 26 -21.79 -19.59 -2.03
C LEU A 26 -21.45 -18.86 -0.71
N THR A 27 -21.84 -19.42 0.44
CA THR A 27 -21.53 -18.81 1.74
C THR A 27 -20.03 -18.87 2.05
N LEU A 28 -19.35 -19.96 1.67
CA LEU A 28 -17.89 -20.07 1.83
C LEU A 28 -17.13 -19.01 1.02
N HIS A 29 -17.53 -18.79 -0.25
CA HIS A 29 -16.93 -17.78 -1.12
C HIS A 29 -17.08 -16.35 -0.56
N ALA A 30 -18.25 -16.03 -0.01
CA ALA A 30 -18.50 -14.71 0.58
C ALA A 30 -17.61 -14.41 1.79
N THR A 31 -17.28 -15.42 2.60
CA THR A 31 -16.41 -15.25 3.78
C THR A 31 -14.93 -15.05 3.43
N PHE A 32 -14.49 -15.52 2.26
CA PHE A 32 -13.09 -15.42 1.83
C PHE A 32 -12.78 -14.14 1.06
N ALA A 33 -13.77 -13.27 0.84
CA ALA A 33 -13.54 -11.94 0.30
C ALA A 33 -12.77 -11.10 1.33
N ALA A 34 -11.46 -11.30 1.39
CA ALA A 34 -10.55 -10.55 2.23
C ALA A 34 -10.69 -9.07 1.88
N LYS A 35 -11.15 -8.29 2.85
CA LYS A 35 -11.22 -6.83 2.73
C LYS A 35 -9.78 -6.33 2.62
N ILE A 36 -9.37 -5.91 1.43
CA ILE A 36 -8.08 -5.24 1.22
C ILE A 36 -8.11 -3.97 2.06
N GLN A 37 -7.44 -4.01 3.20
CA GLN A 37 -7.27 -2.82 4.03
C GLN A 37 -6.28 -1.90 3.33
N GLN A 38 -6.68 -0.65 3.13
CA GLN A 38 -5.79 0.36 2.59
C GLN A 38 -4.65 0.59 3.59
N PRO A 39 -3.37 0.48 3.19
CA PRO A 39 -2.27 0.73 4.10
C PRO A 39 -2.23 2.21 4.48
N HIS A 40 -1.84 2.50 5.72
CA HIS A 40 -1.54 3.86 6.15
C HIS A 40 -0.19 4.28 5.59
N ILE A 41 -0.15 5.42 4.91
CA ILE A 41 1.08 5.98 4.34
C ILE A 41 1.48 7.20 5.17
N VAL A 42 2.67 7.15 5.78
CA VAL A 42 3.24 8.25 6.57
C VAL A 42 4.45 8.79 5.82
N PHE A 43 4.40 10.08 5.47
CA PHE A 43 5.53 10.79 4.87
C PHE A 43 6.28 11.58 5.94
N MET A 44 7.55 11.25 6.16
CA MET A 44 8.47 12.01 7.01
C MET A 44 9.44 12.78 6.12
N ILE A 45 9.39 14.11 6.17
CA ILE A 45 10.25 15.01 5.40
C ILE A 45 11.06 15.82 6.40
N VAL A 46 12.38 15.81 6.25
CA VAL A 46 13.32 16.57 7.09
C VAL A 46 13.89 17.70 6.24
N ASP A 47 13.87 18.93 6.78
CA ASP A 47 14.41 20.10 6.10
C ASP A 47 15.94 20.15 6.24
N ASP A 48 16.64 20.52 5.18
CA ASP A 48 18.10 20.69 5.12
C ASP A 48 18.95 19.50 5.66
N LEU A 49 18.44 18.26 5.57
CA LEU A 49 19.20 17.07 5.94
C LEU A 49 20.25 16.73 4.86
N GLY A 50 21.53 16.76 5.22
CA GLY A 50 22.63 16.40 4.35
C GLY A 50 22.78 14.89 4.14
N TRP A 51 23.40 14.52 3.02
CA TRP A 51 23.66 13.11 2.66
C TRP A 51 24.45 12.34 3.74
N SER A 52 25.45 13.00 4.33
CA SER A 52 26.36 12.41 5.31
C SER A 52 25.94 12.63 6.77
N ASP A 53 24.72 13.11 7.02
CA ASP A 53 24.24 13.42 8.38
C ASP A 53 23.62 12.22 9.08
N VAL A 54 23.33 11.14 8.34
CA VAL A 54 22.71 9.91 8.86
C VAL A 54 23.72 8.77 8.98
N SER A 55 23.62 7.98 10.05
CA SER A 55 24.60 6.92 10.32
C SER A 55 24.57 5.78 9.30
N PHE A 56 23.42 5.49 8.69
CA PHE A 56 23.33 4.50 7.60
C PHE A 56 24.04 4.91 6.30
N HIS A 57 24.36 6.21 6.10
CA HIS A 57 25.24 6.69 5.02
C HIS A 57 26.71 6.83 5.44
N GLY A 58 27.07 6.34 6.62
CA GLY A 58 28.45 6.31 7.10
C GLY A 58 28.85 7.50 7.99
N SER A 59 27.88 8.29 8.48
CA SER A 59 28.17 9.31 9.49
C SER A 59 28.69 8.66 10.78
N LYS A 60 29.91 9.00 11.18
CA LYS A 60 30.50 8.52 12.45
C LYS A 60 30.19 9.45 13.63
N GLN A 61 29.76 10.68 13.34
CA GLN A 61 29.58 11.73 14.35
C GLN A 61 28.15 11.80 14.88
N ILE A 62 27.15 11.52 14.03
CA ILE A 62 25.73 11.68 14.35
C ILE A 62 25.05 10.30 14.41
N PRO A 63 24.74 9.77 15.60
CA PRO A 63 24.01 8.52 15.72
C PRO A 63 22.51 8.74 15.47
N THR A 64 21.93 8.03 14.49
CA THR A 64 20.49 8.10 14.16
C THR A 64 19.78 6.75 14.36
N PRO A 65 19.71 6.18 15.59
CA PRO A 65 19.30 4.79 15.81
C PRO A 65 17.87 4.46 15.33
N ASN A 66 16.93 5.40 15.43
CA ASN A 66 15.54 5.19 14.99
C ASN A 66 15.39 5.24 13.47
N ILE A 67 16.18 6.07 12.78
CA ILE A 67 16.16 6.13 11.32
C ILE A 67 16.89 4.90 10.77
N ASP A 68 17.98 4.49 11.41
CA ASP A 68 18.73 3.29 11.06
C ASP A 68 17.90 2.00 11.21
N SER A 69 17.00 1.91 12.19
CA SER A 69 16.07 0.78 12.26
C SER A 69 15.12 0.75 11.07
N ILE A 70 14.58 1.90 10.67
CA ILE A 70 13.70 2.00 9.48
C ILE A 70 14.48 1.66 8.20
N ALA A 71 15.73 2.11 8.09
CA ALA A 71 16.58 1.83 6.95
C ALA A 71 16.94 0.33 6.85
N ARG A 72 17.13 -0.36 7.99
CA ARG A 72 17.37 -1.81 8.04
C ARG A 72 16.15 -2.65 7.68
N ASP A 73 14.97 -2.21 8.12
CA ASP A 73 13.71 -2.92 7.85
C ASP A 73 13.12 -2.59 6.47
N GLY A 74 13.68 -1.58 5.78
CA GLY A 74 13.17 -1.02 4.54
C GLY A 74 14.15 -1.06 3.36
N ILE A 75 13.97 -0.11 2.44
CA ILE A 75 14.81 0.06 1.26
C ILE A 75 15.47 1.44 1.32
N ILE A 76 16.79 1.47 1.15
CA ILE A 76 17.59 2.70 1.07
C ILE A 76 17.74 3.12 -0.40
N LEU A 77 17.38 4.36 -0.71
CA LEU A 77 17.63 4.95 -2.02
C LEU A 77 19.02 5.58 -2.03
N ASN A 78 19.98 4.95 -2.72
CA ASN A 78 21.36 5.46 -2.80
C ASN A 78 21.53 6.67 -3.74
N ASN A 79 20.51 7.01 -4.53
CA ASN A 79 20.54 8.14 -5.44
C ASN A 79 19.15 8.78 -5.48
N TYR A 80 18.96 9.86 -4.72
CA TYR A 80 17.75 10.70 -4.78
C TYR A 80 18.16 12.16 -4.94
N TYR A 81 17.40 12.89 -5.76
CA TYR A 81 17.73 14.27 -6.13
C TYR A 81 16.54 15.18 -5.88
N VAL A 82 16.82 16.36 -5.36
CA VAL A 82 15.83 17.39 -5.04
C VAL A 82 16.24 18.73 -5.64
N SER A 83 15.29 19.66 -5.70
CA SER A 83 15.63 21.05 -5.99
C SER A 83 16.40 21.65 -4.81
N PRO A 84 17.39 22.53 -5.04
CA PRO A 84 18.26 23.06 -3.97
C PRO A 84 17.57 24.08 -3.05
N THR A 85 16.25 24.26 -3.16
CA THR A 85 15.47 25.18 -2.33
C THR A 85 14.18 24.51 -1.84
N CYS A 86 13.77 24.80 -0.60
CA CYS A 86 12.68 24.10 0.09
C CYS A 86 11.32 24.24 -0.63
N SER A 87 11.01 25.42 -1.17
CA SER A 87 9.72 25.73 -1.79
C SER A 87 9.46 24.99 -3.11
N PRO A 88 10.41 24.93 -4.07
CA PRO A 88 10.24 24.07 -5.25
C PRO A 88 10.39 22.59 -4.92
N SER A 89 11.25 22.19 -3.99
CA SER A 89 11.39 20.78 -3.57
C SER A 89 10.07 20.22 -3.01
N ARG A 90 9.47 20.89 -2.02
CA ARG A 90 8.16 20.51 -1.45
C ARG A 90 7.04 20.64 -2.47
N GLY A 91 7.08 21.68 -3.31
CA GLY A 91 6.09 21.87 -4.38
C GLY A 91 6.07 20.68 -5.36
N SER A 92 7.25 20.20 -5.76
CA SER A 92 7.36 19.03 -6.62
C SER A 92 6.93 17.75 -5.94
N LEU A 93 7.25 17.57 -4.65
CA LEU A 93 6.82 16.41 -3.88
C LEU A 93 5.29 16.33 -3.74
N MET A 94 4.63 17.44 -3.43
CA MET A 94 3.17 17.47 -3.22
C MET A 94 2.36 17.38 -4.52
N THR A 95 2.92 17.84 -5.65
CA THR A 95 2.18 17.92 -6.93
C THR A 95 2.60 16.87 -7.95
N GLY A 96 3.73 16.19 -7.74
CA GLY A 96 4.34 15.30 -8.73
C GLY A 96 4.83 16.02 -10.00
N LYS A 97 4.96 17.35 -9.98
CA LYS A 97 5.34 18.17 -11.14
C LYS A 97 6.73 18.75 -10.95
N TYR A 98 7.49 18.80 -12.05
CA TYR A 98 8.78 19.48 -12.07
C TYR A 98 8.62 20.97 -11.71
N PRO A 99 9.56 21.61 -10.99
CA PRO A 99 9.43 23.00 -10.56
C PRO A 99 9.11 23.95 -11.72
N LEU A 100 9.67 23.70 -12.91
CA LEU A 100 9.38 24.47 -14.13
C LEU A 100 7.90 24.58 -14.46
N ARG A 101 7.12 23.52 -14.21
CA ARG A 101 5.68 23.49 -14.47
C ARG A 101 4.86 24.18 -13.39
N LEU A 102 5.46 24.46 -12.23
CA LEU A 102 4.82 25.16 -11.12
C LEU A 102 5.09 26.67 -11.15
N GLY A 103 5.91 27.16 -12.09
CA GLY A 103 6.36 28.55 -12.13
C GLY A 103 7.33 28.91 -10.98
N LYS A 104 7.75 27.93 -10.17
CA LYS A 104 8.65 28.11 -9.02
C LYS A 104 10.11 27.95 -9.43
N ASN A 105 10.56 28.77 -10.39
CA ASN A 105 11.84 28.57 -11.08
C ASN A 105 12.92 29.54 -10.61
N ARG A 106 12.53 30.53 -9.82
CA ARG A 106 13.37 31.62 -9.33
C ARG A 106 12.66 32.22 -8.13
N LEU A 107 13.31 32.25 -6.96
CA LEU A 107 12.94 33.13 -5.83
C LEU A 107 11.72 32.77 -4.97
N ALA A 108 11.32 31.51 -4.87
CA ALA A 108 10.49 31.11 -3.74
C ALA A 108 11.40 30.85 -2.53
N MET A 109 11.64 31.89 -1.74
CA MET A 109 12.35 31.84 -0.46
C MET A 109 11.73 30.74 0.44
N CYS A 110 12.56 30.12 1.28
CA CYS A 110 12.06 29.56 2.54
C CYS A 110 11.67 30.76 3.42
#